data_AF-A0A7S1XC12-F1
#
_entry.id   AF-A0A7S1XC12-F1
#
_cell.length_a   1.000
_cell.length_b   1.000
_cell.length_c   1.000
_cell.angle_alpha   90.00
_cell.angle_beta   90.00
_cell.angle_gamma   90.00
#
_symmetry.space_group_name_H-M   'P 1'
#
loop_
_entity.id
_entity.type
_entity.pdbx_description
1 polymer ?
#
loop_
_entity_poly.entity_id
_entity_poly.type
_entity_poly.pdbx_seq_one_letter_code
_entity_poly.pdbx_strand_id
1 'polypeptide(L)'
;MVAGMKPGSVTVDLAAEAGGNIATTVPGESVRTPNGVTCIGYTDLPSRLPRQSSQLYGNNVFKFLDSMGPKGRLGIDHEDAAVRGALLTEGGALMWPAPLPPAPATP
;
A
#
# COMPACT_ATOMS: atom_id res chain seq x y z
N MET A 1 -14.36 20.13 12.80
CA MET A 1 -14.80 19.43 11.57
C MET A 1 -14.57 20.33 10.35
N VAL A 2 -14.55 19.78 9.13
CA VAL A 2 -14.25 20.50 7.86
C VAL A 2 -15.04 21.82 7.70
N ALA A 3 -16.27 21.87 8.19
CA ALA A 3 -17.11 23.07 8.20
C ALA A 3 -16.50 24.29 8.94
N GLY A 4 -15.60 24.07 9.91
CA GLY A 4 -14.92 25.13 10.65
C GLY A 4 -13.59 25.59 10.03
N MET A 5 -13.17 25.00 8.91
CA MET A 5 -11.95 25.41 8.21
C MET A 5 -12.17 26.70 7.42
N LYS A 6 -11.08 27.46 7.21
CA LYS A 6 -11.13 28.69 6.42
C LYS A 6 -11.51 28.39 4.96
N PRO A 7 -12.34 29.22 4.30
CA PRO A 7 -12.61 29.07 2.88
C PRO A 7 -11.31 29.05 2.06
N GLY A 8 -11.24 28.15 1.06
CA GLY A 8 -10.03 27.93 0.25
C GLY A 8 -9.04 26.92 0.86
N SER A 9 -9.30 26.39 2.05
CA SER A 9 -8.51 25.27 2.58
C SER A 9 -8.64 24.03 1.69
N VAL A 10 -7.64 23.15 1.74
CA VAL A 10 -7.64 21.86 1.02
C VAL A 10 -7.37 20.74 2.01
N THR A 11 -8.11 19.64 1.86
CA THR A 11 -7.89 18.38 2.57
C THR A 11 -7.58 17.30 1.56
N VAL A 12 -6.66 16.39 1.91
CA VAL A 12 -6.29 15.25 1.08
C VAL A 12 -6.44 14.00 1.94
N ASP A 13 -7.39 13.15 1.58
CA ASP A 13 -7.70 11.94 2.33
C ASP A 13 -7.07 10.73 1.65
N LEU A 14 -5.93 10.29 2.19
CA LEU A 14 -5.20 9.12 1.67
C LEU A 14 -5.90 7.79 1.98
N ALA A 15 -6.90 7.79 2.86
CA ALA A 15 -7.65 6.58 3.22
C ALA A 15 -8.99 6.47 2.48
N ALA A 16 -9.20 7.27 1.43
CA ALA A 16 -10.47 7.36 0.71
C ALA A 16 -10.95 6.00 0.17
N GLU A 17 -10.05 5.07 -0.16
CA GLU A 17 -10.41 3.73 -0.63
C GLU A 17 -10.97 2.81 0.47
N ALA A 18 -10.60 3.04 1.73
CA ALA A 18 -10.94 2.19 2.88
C ALA A 18 -11.98 2.84 3.81
N GLY A 19 -12.86 3.66 3.24
CA GLY A 19 -13.93 4.37 3.96
C GLY A 19 -13.66 5.86 4.24
N GLY A 20 -12.39 6.29 4.17
CA GLY A 20 -11.99 7.70 4.34
C GLY A 20 -11.91 8.16 5.80
N ASN A 21 -10.95 9.05 6.09
CA ASN A 21 -10.83 9.72 7.39
C ASN A 21 -11.80 10.90 7.53
N ILE A 22 -12.23 11.48 6.42
CA ILE A 22 -13.03 12.70 6.38
C ILE A 22 -14.42 12.36 5.87
N ALA A 23 -15.45 12.66 6.66
CA ALA A 23 -16.84 12.33 6.34
C ALA A 23 -17.37 12.96 5.04
N THR A 24 -16.73 14.04 4.55
CA THR A 24 -17.09 14.70 3.29
C THR A 24 -16.25 14.22 2.10
N THR A 25 -15.36 13.25 2.29
CA THR A 25 -14.59 12.63 1.21
C THR A 25 -15.52 11.80 0.34
N VAL A 26 -15.42 11.99 -0.97
CA VAL A 26 -16.02 11.09 -1.96
C VAL A 26 -14.86 10.33 -2.62
N PRO A 27 -14.77 8.99 -2.47
CA PRO A 27 -13.69 8.21 -3.05
C PRO A 27 -13.59 8.40 -4.56
N GLY A 28 -12.39 8.68 -5.07
CA GLY A 28 -12.11 8.91 -6.48
C GLY A 28 -12.32 10.35 -6.95
N GLU A 29 -12.82 11.25 -6.10
CA GLU A 29 -13.22 12.60 -6.50
C GLU A 29 -12.50 13.72 -5.74
N SER A 30 -12.52 14.92 -6.33
CA SER A 30 -12.16 16.17 -5.66
C SER A 30 -13.41 17.04 -5.56
N VAL A 31 -14.00 17.11 -4.37
CA VAL A 31 -15.27 17.82 -4.13
C VAL A 31 -15.03 19.12 -3.38
N ARG A 32 -15.88 20.12 -3.60
CA ARG A 32 -15.85 21.37 -2.84
C ARG A 32 -17.05 21.46 -1.91
N THR A 33 -16.80 21.68 -0.63
CA THR A 33 -17.86 21.82 0.38
C THR A 33 -18.56 23.18 0.27
N PRO A 34 -19.77 23.34 0.86
CA PRO A 34 -20.49 24.62 0.87
C PRO A 34 -19.72 25.77 1.53
N ASN A 35 -18.89 25.49 2.55
CA ASN A 35 -18.02 26.49 3.19
C ASN A 35 -16.72 26.77 2.42
N GLY A 36 -16.58 26.25 1.20
CA GLY A 36 -15.51 26.59 0.27
C GLY A 36 -14.19 25.83 0.44
N VAL A 37 -14.20 24.70 1.16
CA VAL A 37 -13.03 23.81 1.34
C VAL A 37 -13.01 22.78 0.21
N THR A 38 -11.84 22.48 -0.34
CA THR A 38 -11.68 21.38 -1.32
C THR A 38 -11.26 20.10 -0.62
N CYS A 39 -11.98 19.01 -0.84
CA CYS A 39 -11.70 17.69 -0.30
C CYS A 39 -11.28 16.77 -1.45
N ILE A 40 -10.02 16.35 -1.45
CA ILE A 40 -9.43 15.44 -2.44
C ILE A 40 -9.45 14.03 -1.87
N GLY A 41 -10.19 13.14 -2.51
CA GLY A 41 -10.35 11.73 -2.15
C GLY A 41 -9.89 10.76 -3.23
N TYR A 42 -8.91 11.12 -4.07
CA TYR A 42 -8.40 10.23 -5.12
C TYR A 42 -7.84 8.93 -4.52
N THR A 43 -8.26 7.80 -5.07
CA THR A 43 -7.83 6.46 -4.64
C THR A 43 -6.63 5.94 -5.46
N ASP A 44 -6.26 6.64 -6.53
CA ASP A 44 -5.24 6.25 -7.50
C ASP A 44 -4.00 7.16 -7.47
N LEU A 45 -3.68 7.75 -6.32
CA LEU A 45 -2.56 8.69 -6.19
C LEU A 45 -1.22 8.16 -6.73
N PRO A 46 -0.83 6.88 -6.52
CA PRO A 46 0.37 6.32 -7.15
C PRO A 46 0.32 6.37 -8.69
N SER A 47 -0.85 6.16 -9.29
CA SER A 47 -1.06 6.20 -10.75
C SER A 47 -0.94 7.61 -11.33
N ARG A 48 -1.09 8.65 -10.51
CA ARG A 48 -0.90 10.06 -10.89
C ARG A 48 0.56 10.50 -10.89
N LEU A 49 1.46 9.65 -10.41
CA LEU A 49 2.91 9.77 -10.58
C LEU A 49 3.49 8.49 -11.23
N PRO A 50 3.01 8.12 -12.43
CA PRO A 50 3.11 6.75 -12.93
C PRO A 50 4.56 6.30 -13.18
N ARG A 51 5.42 7.19 -13.68
CA ARG A 51 6.83 6.86 -13.97
C ARG A 51 7.58 6.45 -12.70
N GLN A 52 7.43 7.22 -11.63
CA GLN A 52 8.15 7.00 -10.38
C GLN A 52 7.56 5.80 -9.63
N SER A 53 6.24 5.68 -9.59
CA SER A 53 5.56 4.52 -9.01
C SER A 53 5.99 3.23 -9.72
N SER A 54 6.04 3.24 -11.06
CA SER A 54 6.50 2.09 -11.85
C SER A 54 7.95 1.72 -11.55
N GLN A 55 8.84 2.72 -11.48
CA GLN A 55 10.26 2.48 -11.20
C GLN A 55 10.48 1.91 -9.78
N LEU A 56 9.84 2.51 -8.77
CA LEU A 56 9.98 2.06 -7.38
C LEU A 56 9.37 0.66 -7.18
N TYR A 57 8.19 0.41 -7.75
CA TYR A 57 7.56 -0.90 -7.70
C TYR A 57 8.39 -1.96 -8.41
N GLY A 58 8.88 -1.68 -9.63
CA GLY A 58 9.77 -2.58 -10.37
C GLY A 58 11.06 -2.90 -9.60
N ASN A 59 11.65 -1.92 -8.93
CA ASN A 59 12.82 -2.13 -8.06
C ASN A 59 12.49 -3.04 -6.86
N ASN A 60 11.31 -2.89 -6.25
CA ASN A 60 10.88 -3.76 -5.15
C ASN A 60 10.68 -5.20 -5.63
N VAL A 61 10.03 -5.41 -6.77
CA VAL A 61 9.84 -6.74 -7.38
C VAL A 61 11.20 -7.37 -7.71
N PHE A 62 12.11 -6.63 -8.35
CA PHE A 62 13.44 -7.14 -8.67
C PHE A 62 14.21 -7.58 -7.42
N LYS A 63 14.27 -6.71 -6.40
CA LYS A 63 14.99 -7.02 -5.15
C LYS A 63 14.39 -8.21 -4.42
N PHE A 64 13.06 -8.33 -4.42
CA PHE A 64 12.38 -9.46 -3.80
C PHE A 64 12.67 -10.78 -4.55
N LEU A 65 12.67 -10.77 -5.89
CA LEU A 65 13.05 -11.94 -6.69
C LEU A 65 14.53 -12.32 -6.50
N ASP A 66 15.42 -11.33 -6.42
CA ASP A 66 16.85 -11.55 -6.21
C ASP A 66 17.16 -12.11 -4.81
N SER A 67 16.35 -11.77 -3.79
CA SER A 67 16.47 -12.32 -2.44
C SER A 67 15.75 -13.66 -2.24
N MET A 68 14.93 -14.10 -3.20
CA MET A 68 14.04 -15.24 -2.99
C MET A 68 14.76 -16.59 -2.94
N GLY A 69 16.00 -16.67 -3.42
CA GLY A 69 16.75 -17.92 -3.45
C GLY A 69 18.25 -17.69 -3.62
N PRO A 70 19.01 -18.74 -3.95
CA PRO A 70 20.46 -18.62 -4.15
C PRO A 70 20.79 -17.61 -5.25
N LYS A 71 21.87 -16.82 -5.03
CA LYS A 71 22.30 -15.78 -5.97
C LYS A 71 22.38 -16.30 -7.41
N GLY A 72 21.74 -15.55 -8.32
CA GLY A 72 21.73 -15.86 -9.75
C GLY A 72 20.81 -17.02 -10.16
N ARG A 73 19.99 -17.54 -9.25
CA ARG A 73 19.00 -18.59 -9.55
C ARG A 73 17.65 -18.22 -8.96
N LEU A 74 16.61 -18.34 -9.76
CA LEU A 74 15.25 -18.28 -9.24
C LEU A 74 15.01 -19.51 -8.35
N GLY A 75 14.54 -19.28 -7.14
CA GLY A 75 14.21 -20.29 -6.15
C GLY A 75 13.27 -19.69 -5.10
N ILE A 76 12.70 -20.54 -4.26
CA ILE A 76 11.88 -20.14 -3.12
C ILE A 76 12.63 -20.59 -1.86
N ASP A 77 13.07 -19.64 -1.07
CA ASP A 77 13.66 -19.85 0.25
C ASP A 77 12.55 -19.79 1.30
N HIS A 78 12.10 -20.96 1.76
CA HIS A 78 11.03 -21.06 2.77
C HIS A 78 11.47 -20.59 4.16
N GLU A 79 12.78 -20.42 4.40
CA GLU A 79 13.33 -19.93 5.66
C GLU A 79 13.40 -18.39 5.70
N ASP A 80 13.40 -17.73 4.53
CA ASP A 80 13.29 -16.27 4.47
C ASP A 80 11.86 -15.83 4.84
N ALA A 81 11.75 -15.05 5.91
CA ALA A 81 10.47 -14.62 6.45
C ALA A 81 9.66 -13.74 5.47
N ALA A 82 10.33 -12.95 4.64
CA ALA A 82 9.65 -12.12 3.63
C ALA A 82 9.12 -12.99 2.49
N VAL A 83 9.91 -13.97 2.02
CA VAL A 83 9.50 -14.93 0.99
C VAL A 83 8.35 -15.79 1.50
N ARG A 84 8.48 -16.39 2.68
CA ARG A 84 7.43 -17.21 3.29
C ARG A 84 6.16 -16.41 3.56
N GLY A 85 6.30 -15.15 3.98
CA GLY A 85 5.19 -14.23 4.21
C GLY A 85 4.40 -13.88 2.94
N ALA A 86 5.09 -13.80 1.79
CA ALA A 86 4.47 -13.51 0.50
C ALA A 86 3.94 -14.77 -0.22
N LEU A 87 4.39 -15.97 0.14
CA LEU A 87 3.98 -17.23 -0.51
C LEU A 87 2.55 -17.64 -0.14
N LEU A 88 1.63 -17.53 -1.11
CA LEU A 88 0.23 -17.93 -0.93
C LEU A 88 -0.05 -19.39 -1.31
N THR A 89 0.58 -19.90 -2.37
CA THR A 89 0.34 -21.26 -2.89
C THR A 89 1.61 -21.87 -3.47
N GLU A 90 1.78 -23.17 -3.31
CA GLU A 90 2.88 -23.94 -3.90
C GLU A 90 2.40 -25.36 -4.23
N GLY A 91 2.70 -25.86 -5.44
CA GLY A 91 2.32 -27.22 -5.84
C GLY A 91 0.81 -27.52 -5.81
N GLY A 92 -0.04 -26.50 -5.91
CA GLY A 92 -1.51 -26.63 -5.80
C GLY A 92 -2.04 -26.65 -4.38
N ALA A 93 -1.18 -26.55 -3.36
CA ALA A 93 -1.59 -26.41 -1.96
C ALA A 93 -1.60 -24.93 -1.53
N LEU A 94 -2.52 -24.59 -0.61
CA LEU A 94 -2.56 -23.30 0.04
C LEU A 94 -1.49 -23.24 1.14
N MET A 95 -0.62 -22.23 1.08
CA MET A 95 0.48 -21.99 2.01
C MET A 95 0.18 -20.83 2.97
N TRP A 96 -0.91 -20.09 2.76
CA TRP A 96 -1.37 -19.05 3.68
C TRP A 96 -2.22 -19.65 4.83
N PRO A 97 -2.14 -19.13 6.07
CA PRO A 97 -1.28 -18.05 6.54
C PRO A 97 0.18 -18.48 6.73
N ALA A 98 1.10 -17.51 6.65
CA ALA A 98 2.49 -17.74 7.03
C ALA A 98 2.59 -18.03 8.53
N PRO A 99 3.57 -18.85 8.97
CA PRO A 99 3.86 -19.04 10.38
C PRO A 99 4.14 -17.70 11.03
N LEU A 100 3.75 -17.55 12.30
CA LEU A 100 4.12 -16.36 13.07
C LEU A 100 5.66 -16.26 13.12
N PRO A 101 6.23 -15.08 12.87
CA PRO A 101 7.65 -14.86 13.10
C PRO A 101 7.98 -15.20 14.56
N PRO A 102 9.20 -15.70 14.84
CA PRO A 102 9.66 -15.81 16.22
C PRO A 102 9.52 -14.45 16.91
N ALA A 103 9.12 -14.47 18.19
CA ALA A 103 8.97 -13.24 18.97
C ALA A 103 10.28 -12.44 18.90
N PRO A 104 10.22 -11.10 18.75
CA PRO A 104 11.43 -10.29 18.73
C PRO A 104 12.25 -10.58 20.00
N ALA A 105 13.56 -10.69 19.85
CA ALA A 105 14.45 -10.87 20.99
C ALA A 105 14.20 -9.74 21.99
N THR A 106 13.91 -10.09 23.24
CA THR A 106 13.85 -9.12 24.33
C THR A 106 15.19 -8.37 24.36
N PRO A 107 15.17 -7.02 24.43
CA PRO A 107 16.41 -6.23 24.47
C PRO A 107 17.28 -6.57 25.69
#